data_AF-A0A351L9J2-F1
#
_entry.id   AF-A0A351L9J2-F1
#
_cell.length_a   1.000
_cell.length_b   1.000
_cell.length_c   1.000
_cell.angle_alpha   90.00
_cell.angle_beta   90.00
_cell.angle_gamma   90.00
#
_symmetry.space_group_name_H-M   'P 1'
#
loop_
_entity.id
_entity.type
_entity.pdbx_description
1 polymer ?
#
loop_
_entity_poly.entity_id
_entity_poly.type
_entity_poly.pdbx_seq_one_letter_code
_entity_poly.pdbx_strand_id
1 'polypeptide(L)'
;MLRPYWDNLLPILEEIHEIRLIAGNLFHFYSGYAGRVECVARYYDLPHCAIAFKFSDRIKPVYEDIPLQLAAYCGALNRQYGEPYQVRIEQALLIVATPNEAMVTLFEATEIKKYWRQWQQRVAQFWAQRVAIA
;
A
#
# COMPACT_ATOMS: atom_id res chain seq x y z
N MET A 1 21.17 -14.85 2.62
CA MET A 1 20.69 -15.73 3.71
C MET A 1 19.33 -15.18 4.15
N LEU A 2 18.22 -15.88 3.94
CA LEU A 2 16.85 -15.36 4.16
C LEU A 2 16.38 -15.47 5.62
N ARG A 3 16.98 -16.39 6.37
CA ARG A 3 16.58 -16.71 7.75
C ARG A 3 16.55 -15.49 8.69
N PRO A 4 17.54 -14.57 8.69
CA PRO A 4 17.48 -13.40 9.56
C PRO A 4 16.32 -12.44 9.24
N TYR A 5 15.93 -12.31 7.97
CA TYR A 5 14.73 -11.54 7.62
C TYR A 5 13.48 -12.20 8.17
N TRP A 6 13.40 -13.53 8.04
CA TRP A 6 12.25 -14.29 8.50
C TRP A 6 12.06 -14.19 10.01
N ASP A 7 13.14 -14.36 10.79
CA ASP A 7 13.08 -14.34 12.25
C ASP A 7 12.60 -12.97 12.79
N ASN A 8 12.97 -11.87 12.12
CA ASN A 8 12.51 -10.52 12.48
C ASN A 8 11.09 -10.22 11.98
N LEU A 9 10.69 -10.80 10.85
CA LEU A 9 9.40 -10.52 10.22
C LEU A 9 8.27 -11.40 10.82
N LEU A 10 8.59 -12.60 11.28
CA LEU A 10 7.62 -13.58 11.76
C LEU A 10 6.68 -13.01 12.85
N PRO A 11 7.18 -12.32 13.91
CA PRO A 11 6.30 -11.75 14.92
C PRO A 11 5.31 -10.71 14.36
N ILE A 12 5.69 -9.98 13.29
CA ILE A 12 4.79 -9.03 12.62
C ILE A 12 3.75 -9.78 11.77
N LEU A 13 4.16 -10.86 11.09
CA LEU A 13 3.26 -11.65 10.26
C LEU A 13 2.19 -12.37 11.06
N GLU A 14 2.52 -12.83 12.28
CA GLU A 14 1.58 -13.49 13.19
C GLU A 14 0.41 -12.58 13.60
N GLU A 15 0.59 -11.26 13.50
CA GLU A 15 -0.43 -10.27 13.83
C GLU A 15 -1.31 -9.89 12.61
N ILE A 16 -0.94 -10.36 11.42
CA ILE A 16 -1.73 -10.16 10.19
C ILE A 16 -2.78 -11.27 10.09
N HIS A 17 -4.05 -10.88 10.04
CA HIS A 17 -5.18 -11.80 9.99
C HIS A 17 -6.32 -11.25 9.11
N GLU A 18 -7.37 -12.05 8.90
CA GLU A 18 -8.49 -11.72 8.01
C GLU A 18 -8.03 -11.24 6.61
N ILE A 19 -7.12 -12.01 6.00
CA ILE A 19 -6.56 -11.67 4.69
C ILE A 19 -7.64 -11.72 3.61
N ARG A 20 -7.82 -10.62 2.88
CA ARG A 20 -8.78 -10.48 1.77
C ARG A 20 -8.13 -10.61 0.41
N LEU A 21 -6.91 -10.10 0.25
CA LEU A 21 -6.15 -10.17 -0.99
C LEU A 21 -4.69 -10.47 -0.70
N ILE A 22 -4.07 -11.31 -1.52
CA ILE A 22 -2.62 -11.52 -1.60
C ILE A 22 -2.23 -11.34 -3.07
N ALA A 23 -1.24 -10.47 -3.32
CA ALA A 23 -0.75 -10.15 -4.65
C ALA A 23 -1.90 -9.87 -5.64
N GLY A 24 -2.89 -9.09 -5.21
CA GLY A 24 -4.15 -8.85 -5.92
C GLY A 24 -4.05 -7.73 -6.95
N ASN A 25 -4.66 -7.93 -8.12
CA ASN A 25 -4.71 -6.91 -9.17
C ASN A 25 -5.78 -5.85 -8.87
N LEU A 26 -5.41 -4.59 -9.08
CA LEU A 26 -6.23 -3.42 -8.84
C LEU A 26 -6.31 -2.56 -10.10
N PHE A 27 -7.46 -1.95 -10.33
CA PHE A 27 -7.63 -0.93 -11.35
C PHE A 27 -8.54 0.20 -10.87
N HIS A 28 -8.21 1.43 -11.26
CA HIS A 28 -9.02 2.60 -10.98
C HIS A 28 -9.44 3.26 -12.29
N PHE A 29 -10.55 2.78 -12.85
CA PHE A 29 -11.01 3.11 -14.21
C PHE A 29 -11.03 4.62 -14.50
N TYR A 30 -11.60 5.45 -13.61
CA TYR A 30 -11.71 6.90 -13.85
C TYR A 30 -10.39 7.67 -13.89
N SER A 31 -9.35 7.13 -13.26
CA SER A 31 -8.01 7.76 -13.26
C SER A 31 -7.04 7.01 -14.17
N GLY A 32 -7.51 5.98 -14.88
CA GLY A 32 -6.76 5.25 -15.90
C GLY A 32 -5.58 4.43 -15.40
N TYR A 33 -5.39 4.22 -14.08
CA TYR A 33 -4.24 3.46 -13.57
C TYR A 33 -4.64 2.06 -13.07
N ALA A 34 -3.65 1.16 -13.05
CA ALA A 34 -3.75 -0.18 -12.50
C ALA A 34 -2.49 -0.52 -11.69
N GLY A 35 -2.57 -1.53 -10.83
CA GLY A 35 -1.46 -1.95 -10.00
C GLY A 35 -1.70 -3.33 -9.36
N ARG A 36 -0.76 -3.76 -8.52
CA ARG A 36 -0.84 -5.04 -7.81
C ARG A 36 -0.48 -4.84 -6.33
N VAL A 37 -1.49 -4.92 -5.46
CA VAL A 37 -1.29 -4.80 -4.01
C VAL A 37 -0.72 -6.09 -3.46
N GLU A 38 0.24 -5.99 -2.54
CA GLU A 38 0.91 -7.17 -1.98
C GLU A 38 0.01 -7.91 -0.99
N CYS A 39 -0.66 -7.18 -0.10
CA CYS A 39 -1.64 -7.76 0.82
C CYS A 39 -2.73 -6.75 1.20
N VAL A 40 -3.95 -7.24 1.43
CA VAL A 40 -5.01 -6.51 2.12
C VAL A 40 -5.53 -7.38 3.25
N ALA A 41 -5.36 -6.91 4.49
CA ALA A 41 -5.63 -7.68 5.70
C ALA A 41 -5.82 -6.76 6.90
N ARG A 42 -6.20 -7.32 8.04
CA ARG A 42 -6.14 -6.64 9.34
C ARG A 42 -4.77 -6.88 9.98
N TYR A 43 -4.36 -5.95 10.84
CA TYR A 43 -3.13 -6.02 11.63
C TYR A 43 -3.46 -5.54 13.04
N TYR A 44 -3.33 -6.42 14.04
CA TYR A 44 -3.93 -6.19 15.36
C TYR A 44 -5.41 -5.75 15.23
N ASP A 45 -5.86 -4.81 16.06
CA ASP A 45 -7.23 -4.33 16.08
C ASP A 45 -7.56 -3.34 14.94
N LEU A 46 -6.61 -3.03 14.06
CA LEU A 46 -6.84 -2.12 12.94
C LEU A 46 -7.87 -2.69 11.94
N PRO A 47 -8.67 -1.82 11.32
CA PRO A 47 -9.50 -2.23 10.18
C PRO A 47 -8.63 -2.72 9.01
N HIS A 48 -9.26 -3.29 7.99
CA HIS A 48 -8.55 -3.76 6.80
C HIS A 48 -7.71 -2.63 6.18
N CYS A 49 -6.42 -2.92 5.99
CA CYS A 49 -5.41 -2.01 5.48
C CYS A 49 -4.80 -2.56 4.19
N ALA A 50 -4.36 -1.66 3.29
CA ALA A 50 -3.43 -2.05 2.23
C ALA A 50 -2.02 -2.19 2.85
N ILE A 51 -1.35 -3.31 2.61
CA ILE A 51 -0.04 -3.62 3.19
C ILE A 51 0.98 -3.76 2.06
N ALA A 52 2.11 -3.07 2.21
CA ALA A 52 3.29 -3.24 1.37
C ALA A 52 4.50 -3.67 2.22
N PHE A 53 5.33 -4.51 1.62
CA PHE A 53 6.56 -5.04 2.18
C PHE A 53 7.77 -4.44 1.44
N LYS A 54 8.82 -4.15 2.18
CA LYS A 54 10.13 -3.78 1.63
C LYS A 54 11.23 -4.57 2.31
N PHE A 55 12.09 -5.16 1.51
CA PHE A 55 13.26 -5.89 1.96
C PHE A 55 14.50 -5.11 1.55
N SER A 56 15.37 -4.81 2.52
CA SER A 56 16.62 -4.09 2.29
C SER A 56 17.70 -4.56 3.26
N ASP A 57 18.96 -4.19 3.02
CA ASP A 57 20.04 -4.49 3.96
C ASP A 57 20.00 -3.58 5.20
N ARG A 58 19.36 -2.40 5.09
CA ARG A 58 19.21 -1.38 6.14
C ARG A 58 17.91 -0.62 5.96
N ILE A 59 17.34 -0.11 7.05
CA ILE A 59 16.18 0.80 6.98
C ILE A 59 16.62 2.10 6.31
N LYS A 60 15.89 2.51 5.27
CA LYS A 60 16.12 3.78 4.57
C LYS A 60 15.16 4.84 5.09
N PRO A 61 15.62 6.09 5.32
CA PRO A 61 14.75 7.19 5.71
C PRO A 61 13.83 7.64 4.57
N VAL A 62 14.23 7.38 3.33
CA VAL A 62 13.54 7.87 2.14
C VAL A 62 12.87 6.70 1.42
N TYR A 63 11.60 6.50 1.74
CA TYR A 63 10.66 5.70 0.95
C TYR A 63 9.61 6.62 0.31
N GLU A 64 10.06 7.76 -0.26
CA GLU A 64 9.20 8.89 -0.65
C GLU A 64 7.99 8.52 -1.53
N ASP A 65 8.13 7.55 -2.43
CA ASP A 65 7.04 7.14 -3.32
C ASP A 65 6.11 6.09 -2.71
N ILE A 66 6.50 5.41 -1.62
CA ILE A 66 5.67 4.37 -1.01
C ILE A 66 4.34 4.92 -0.48
N PRO A 67 4.30 6.06 0.25
CA PRO A 67 3.03 6.62 0.68
C PRO A 67 2.09 6.95 -0.48
N LEU A 68 2.63 7.39 -1.62
CA LEU A 68 1.86 7.64 -2.84
C LEU A 68 1.34 6.33 -3.44
N GLN A 69 2.16 5.29 -3.49
CA GLN A 69 1.77 3.95 -3.95
C GLN A 69 0.66 3.36 -3.08
N LEU A 70 0.81 3.42 -1.75
CA LEU A 70 -0.20 2.94 -0.81
C LEU A 70 -1.50 3.73 -0.95
N ALA A 71 -1.44 5.05 -1.08
CA ALA A 71 -2.63 5.86 -1.33
C ALA A 71 -3.31 5.50 -2.66
N ALA A 72 -2.54 5.21 -3.71
CA ALA A 72 -3.07 4.71 -4.98
C ALA A 72 -3.76 3.35 -4.82
N TYR A 73 -3.19 2.44 -4.03
CA TYR A 73 -3.83 1.15 -3.72
C TYR A 73 -5.13 1.33 -2.95
N CYS A 74 -5.17 2.16 -1.90
CA CYS A 74 -6.40 2.46 -1.18
C CYS A 74 -7.47 3.05 -2.11
N GLY A 75 -7.09 3.99 -2.98
CA GLY A 75 -7.99 4.58 -3.97
C GLY A 75 -8.58 3.52 -4.93
N ALA A 76 -7.73 2.66 -5.50
CA ALA A 76 -8.17 1.60 -6.40
C ALA A 76 -9.03 0.53 -5.69
N LEU A 77 -8.66 0.12 -4.48
CA LEU A 77 -9.45 -0.82 -3.66
C LEU A 77 -10.84 -0.29 -3.37
N ASN A 78 -10.94 0.96 -2.90
CA ASN A 78 -12.23 1.59 -2.61
C ASN A 78 -13.05 1.79 -3.88
N ARG A 79 -12.41 2.03 -5.02
CA ARG A 79 -13.13 2.17 -6.29
C ARG A 79 -13.66 0.85 -6.82
N GLN A 80 -12.84 -0.20 -6.76
CA GLN A 80 -13.15 -1.51 -7.32
C GLN A 80 -14.09 -2.31 -6.41
N TYR A 81 -13.92 -2.20 -5.10
CA TYR A 81 -14.64 -3.00 -4.11
C TYR A 81 -15.55 -2.21 -3.17
N GLY A 82 -15.60 -0.87 -3.26
CA GLY A 82 -16.33 0.01 -2.34
C GLY A 82 -17.83 -0.29 -2.21
N GLU A 83 -18.68 0.40 -2.97
CA GLU A 83 -20.14 0.16 -2.94
C GLU A 83 -20.54 -1.32 -3.13
N PRO A 84 -19.94 -2.08 -4.07
CA PRO A 84 -20.38 -3.46 -4.32
C PRO A 84 -20.16 -4.43 -3.15
N TYR A 85 -19.18 -4.16 -2.28
CA TYR A 85 -18.81 -5.06 -1.18
C TYR A 85 -18.65 -4.35 0.18
N GLN A 86 -19.11 -3.09 0.29
CA GLN A 86 -18.98 -2.24 1.46
C GLN A 86 -17.53 -2.11 1.97
N VAL A 87 -16.55 -2.10 1.06
CA VAL A 87 -15.13 -1.99 1.39
C VAL A 87 -14.74 -0.54 1.61
N ARG A 88 -14.05 -0.28 2.73
CA ARG A 88 -13.48 1.03 3.05
C ARG A 88 -12.07 0.87 3.62
N ILE A 89 -11.08 1.01 2.75
CA ILE A 89 -9.65 1.00 3.07
C ILE A 89 -9.18 2.44 3.17
N GLU A 90 -8.97 2.91 4.39
CA GLU A 90 -8.52 4.29 4.65
C GLU A 90 -7.11 4.38 5.24
N GLN A 91 -6.60 3.28 5.76
CA GLN A 91 -5.27 3.18 6.36
C GLN A 91 -4.40 2.23 5.54
N ALA A 92 -3.09 2.36 5.69
CA ALA A 92 -2.14 1.49 5.04
C ALA A 92 -0.93 1.21 5.93
N LEU A 93 -0.26 0.09 5.67
CA LEU A 93 0.93 -0.34 6.39
C LEU A 93 2.09 -0.50 5.42
N LEU A 94 3.25 0.01 5.82
CA LEU A 94 4.53 -0.36 5.24
C LEU A 94 5.29 -1.21 6.26
N ILE A 95 5.63 -2.43 5.86
CA ILE A 95 6.46 -3.34 6.64
C ILE A 95 7.83 -3.41 5.98
N VAL A 96 8.85 -2.90 6.67
CA VAL A 96 10.24 -2.94 6.21
C VAL A 96 10.98 -4.01 6.99
N ALA A 97 11.62 -4.95 6.30
CA ALA A 97 12.45 -5.98 6.92
C ALA A 97 13.91 -5.87 6.45
N THR A 98 14.81 -6.02 7.41
CA THR A 98 16.25 -6.15 7.21
C THR A 98 16.74 -7.43 7.88
N PRO A 99 18.03 -7.83 7.72
CA PRO A 99 18.56 -8.97 8.46
C PRO A 99 18.56 -8.79 9.99
N ASN A 100 18.50 -7.55 10.48
CA ASN A 100 18.70 -7.23 11.90
C ASN A 100 17.43 -6.76 12.61
N GLU A 101 16.44 -6.29 11.86
CA GLU A 101 15.23 -5.65 12.40
C GLU A 101 14.10 -5.67 11.36
N ALA A 102 12.87 -5.58 11.85
CA ALA A 102 11.69 -5.30 11.05
C ALA A 102 10.87 -4.18 11.69
N MET A 103 10.31 -3.31 10.85
CA MET A 103 9.59 -2.10 11.28
C MET A 103 8.27 -2.00 10.56
N VAL A 104 7.22 -1.65 11.30
CA VAL A 104 5.90 -1.34 10.76
C VAL A 104 5.67 0.15 10.84
N THR A 105 5.27 0.75 9.71
CA THR A 105 4.84 2.14 9.63
C THR A 105 3.36 2.18 9.25
N LEU A 106 2.53 2.71 10.15
CA LEU A 106 1.12 2.98 9.90
C LEU A 106 0.97 4.35 9.25
N PHE A 107 0.22 4.39 8.15
CA PHE A 107 -0.26 5.61 7.53
C PHE A 107 -1.74 5.78 7.86
N GLU A 108 -2.02 6.79 8.65
CA GLU A 108 -3.36 7.09 9.12
C GLU A 108 -4.26 7.62 8.01
N ALA A 109 -5.58 7.58 8.23
CA ALA A 109 -6.56 8.01 7.23
C ALA A 109 -6.35 9.46 6.73
N THR A 110 -5.88 10.35 7.60
CA THR A 110 -5.55 11.74 7.25
C THR A 110 -4.33 11.84 6.34
N GLU A 111 -3.30 11.01 6.59
CA GLU A 111 -2.09 10.93 5.77
C GLU A 111 -2.38 10.30 4.41
N ILE A 112 -3.11 9.19 4.37
CA ILE A 112 -3.54 8.55 3.12
C ILE A 112 -4.35 9.51 2.26
N LYS A 113 -5.26 10.29 2.85
CA LYS A 113 -6.00 11.34 2.12
C LYS A 113 -5.09 12.42 1.55
N LYS A 114 -4.05 12.83 2.29
CA LYS A 114 -3.05 13.79 1.81
C LYS A 114 -2.27 13.23 0.62
N TYR A 115 -1.74 12.01 0.74
CA TYR A 115 -0.99 11.36 -0.35
C TYR A 115 -1.87 11.02 -1.54
N TRP A 116 -3.15 10.67 -1.32
CA TRP A 116 -4.10 10.44 -2.39
C TRP A 116 -4.27 11.68 -3.28
N ARG A 117 -4.41 12.87 -2.69
CA ARG A 117 -4.48 14.13 -3.46
C ARG A 117 -3.22 14.37 -4.29
N GLN A 118 -2.04 14.09 -3.73
CA GLN A 118 -0.77 14.23 -4.45
C GLN A 118 -0.66 13.20 -5.59
N TRP A 119 -1.08 11.96 -5.35
CA TRP A 119 -1.13 10.91 -6.37
C TRP A 119 -2.08 11.29 -7.51
N GLN A 120 -3.27 11.82 -7.20
CA GLN A 120 -4.23 12.29 -8.20
C GLN A 120 -3.63 13.38 -9.11
N GLN A 121 -2.83 14.29 -8.54
CA GLN A 121 -2.09 15.29 -9.34
C GLN A 121 -1.06 14.62 -10.26
N ARG A 122 -0.27 13.67 -9.75
CA ARG A 122 0.75 12.97 -10.55
C ARG A 122 0.13 12.17 -11.70
N VAL A 123 -0.96 11.43 -11.47
CA VAL A 123 -1.61 10.64 -12.53
C VAL A 123 -2.29 11.55 -13.56
N ALA A 124 -2.88 12.67 -13.15
CA ALA A 124 -3.44 13.64 -14.08
C ALA A 124 -2.35 14.29 -14.96
N GLN A 125 -1.21 14.65 -14.37
CA GLN A 125 -0.05 15.17 -15.10
C GLN A 125 0.50 14.16 -16.11
N PHE A 126 0.61 12.89 -15.72
CA PHE A 126 1.03 11.81 -16.61
C PHE A 126 0.11 11.73 -17.85
N TRP A 127 -1.22 11.73 -17.66
CA TRP A 127 -2.16 11.69 -18.78
C TRP A 127 -2.12 12.95 -19.65
N ALA A 128 -2.00 14.13 -19.06
CA ALA A 128 -1.88 15.38 -19.80
C ALA A 128 -0.63 15.40 -20.70
N GLN A 129 0.50 14.90 -20.20
CA GLN A 129 1.74 14.78 -20.98
C GLN A 129 1.61 13.76 -22.10
N ARG A 130 0.90 12.65 -21.90
CA ARG A 130 0.66 11.67 -22.97
C ARG A 130 -0.20 12.20 -24.10
N VAL A 131 -1.19 13.03 -23.81
CA VAL A 131 -2.02 13.68 -24.83
C VAL A 131 -1.20 14.70 -25.64
N ALA A 132 -0.26 15.41 -25.01
CA ALA A 132 0.57 16.41 -25.70
C ALA A 132 1.60 15.81 -26.69
N ILE A 133 1.85 14.49 -26.62
CA ILE A 133 2.84 13.78 -27.45
C ILE A 133 2.15 12.91 -28.53
N ALA A 134 0.82 12.76 -28.46
CA ALA A 134 0.01 11.98 -29.39
C ALA A 134 -0.60 12.88 -30.48
#